data_AF-A0A7H0GVW2-F1
#
_entry.id   AF-A0A7H0GVW2-F1
#
_cell.length_a   1.000
_cell.length_b   1.000
_cell.length_c   1.000
_cell.angle_alpha   90.00
_cell.angle_beta   90.00
_cell.angle_gamma   90.00
#
_symmetry.space_group_name_H-M   'P 1'
#
loop_
_entity.id
_entity.type
_entity.pdbx_description
1 polymer ?
#
loop_
_entity_poly.entity_id
_entity_poly.type
_entity_poly.pdbx_seq_one_letter_code
_entity_poly.pdbx_strand_id
1 'polypeptide(L)'
;MAYHGSRATPQNLGVRGEGSSAILTWDRYTCSNASRILIYRKEGPSNFTPGPCETGIPASSGFVQVGSVPVGTDIFRDDRGGLGLERGKNYCYRIYAEFPRPKGGASIASAEVCLNLQGRSAVLTNVTVDRTDATNGAITVRWTKPFSQSGFIPPVGYRLLRSVGTAAPTLVFTTNNLDELSFVDTGINTLANTFTYRLEFFSNAVAGPGSAVLTETSTASSVRLEGTADVSNPSLNRITLNWTYAVPWNNALRPTTIYRRDSAPGSQFVQVGTATGTATGAHLSIRALRLSPCAKDRCTVIMWRQTARTAIRIYPIHC
;
A
#
# COMPACT_ATOMS: atom_id res chain seq x y z
N MET A 1 40.23 36.95 17.21
CA MET A 1 39.46 36.25 16.16
C MET A 1 38.88 34.99 16.75
N ALA A 2 37.58 34.99 17.09
CA ALA A 2 36.90 33.82 17.61
C ALA A 2 36.66 32.82 16.47
N TYR A 3 37.23 31.63 16.58
CA TYR A 3 36.92 30.49 15.72
C TYR A 3 35.50 30.02 16.10
N HIS A 4 34.48 30.64 15.51
CA HIS A 4 33.16 30.02 15.45
C HIS A 4 33.32 28.79 14.55
N GLY A 5 33.49 27.63 15.19
CA GLY A 5 33.42 26.34 14.52
C GLY A 5 31.99 26.12 14.02
N SER A 6 31.63 26.78 12.91
CA SER A 6 30.47 26.40 12.13
C SER A 6 30.74 24.99 11.63
N ARG A 7 30.02 24.01 12.19
CA ARG A 7 29.95 22.69 11.55
C ARG A 7 29.26 22.92 10.22
N ALA A 8 30.04 23.13 9.16
CA ALA A 8 29.49 23.59 7.90
C ALA A 8 28.39 22.63 7.43
N THR A 9 27.31 23.19 6.92
CA THR A 9 26.23 22.42 6.33
C THR A 9 26.66 21.95 4.95
N PRO A 10 26.43 20.68 4.55
CA PRO A 10 26.61 20.28 3.15
C PRO A 10 25.78 21.15 2.20
N GLN A 11 26.40 21.63 1.13
CA GLN A 11 25.81 22.60 0.20
C GLN A 11 25.50 21.97 -1.16
N ASN A 12 24.60 22.63 -1.89
CA ASN A 12 24.27 22.31 -3.28
C ASN A 12 23.87 20.84 -3.49
N LEU A 13 23.18 20.26 -2.49
CA LEU A 13 22.56 18.95 -2.67
C LEU A 13 21.56 19.05 -3.83
N GLY A 14 21.72 18.19 -4.83
CA GLY A 14 20.83 18.02 -5.95
C GLY A 14 20.42 16.56 -6.07
N VAL A 15 19.30 16.32 -6.75
CA VAL A 15 18.83 14.96 -7.04
C VAL A 15 18.25 14.90 -8.45
N ARG A 16 18.61 13.84 -9.19
CA ARG A 16 18.01 13.52 -10.49
C ARG A 16 17.59 12.06 -10.54
N GLY A 17 16.56 11.76 -11.33
CA GLY A 17 16.13 10.40 -11.59
C GLY A 17 16.99 9.73 -12.66
N GLU A 18 17.25 8.44 -12.48
CA GLU A 18 17.89 7.58 -13.48
C GLU A 18 17.24 6.20 -13.40
N GLY A 19 16.20 6.02 -14.23
CA GLY A 19 15.28 4.90 -14.11
C GLY A 19 14.61 4.81 -12.76
N SER A 20 14.70 3.65 -12.11
CA SER A 20 14.18 3.42 -10.76
C SER A 20 15.18 3.82 -9.67
N SER A 21 16.16 4.69 -9.96
CA SER A 21 17.12 5.16 -8.97
C SER A 21 17.17 6.67 -8.89
N ALA A 22 17.59 7.19 -7.74
CA ALA A 22 17.92 8.59 -7.55
C ALA A 22 19.44 8.75 -7.51
N ILE A 23 19.96 9.69 -8.28
CA ILE A 23 21.36 10.10 -8.23
C ILE A 23 21.43 11.42 -7.48
N LEU A 24 22.06 11.38 -6.31
CA LEU A 24 22.30 12.54 -5.47
C LEU A 24 23.72 13.04 -5.72
N THR A 25 23.88 14.36 -5.81
CA THR A 25 25.18 15.03 -5.91
C THR A 25 25.22 16.23 -4.98
N TRP A 26 26.37 16.57 -4.43
CA TRP A 26 26.54 17.74 -3.56
C TRP A 26 27.97 18.30 -3.67
N ASP A 27 28.21 19.49 -3.12
CA ASP A 27 29.57 20.03 -3.06
C ASP A 27 30.43 19.20 -2.10
N ARG A 28 31.66 18.88 -2.52
CA ARG A 28 32.61 18.13 -1.69
C ARG A 28 32.74 18.77 -0.30
N TYR A 29 32.53 17.97 0.74
CA TYR A 29 32.55 18.45 2.11
C TYR A 29 34.00 18.67 2.60
N THR A 30 34.33 19.91 2.98
CA THR A 30 35.73 20.32 3.25
C THR A 30 36.05 20.52 4.73
N CYS A 31 35.07 20.47 5.64
CA CYS A 31 35.36 20.60 7.07
C CYS A 31 36.25 19.45 7.54
N SER A 32 37.36 19.81 8.19
CA SER A 32 38.33 18.86 8.72
C SER A 32 37.69 17.95 9.77
N ASN A 33 38.13 16.68 9.78
CA ASN A 33 37.71 15.63 10.71
C ASN A 33 36.30 15.06 10.52
N ALA A 34 35.54 15.44 9.49
CA ALA A 34 34.36 14.65 9.15
C ALA A 34 34.79 13.28 8.58
N SER A 35 34.08 12.21 8.96
CA SER A 35 34.39 10.84 8.55
C SER A 35 33.54 10.39 7.37
N ARG A 36 32.24 10.69 7.40
CA ARG A 36 31.27 10.24 6.40
C ARG A 36 30.14 11.24 6.20
N ILE A 37 29.52 11.16 5.03
CA ILE A 37 28.22 11.77 4.75
C ILE A 37 27.16 10.70 4.97
N LEU A 38 26.13 11.02 5.75
CA LEU A 38 24.95 10.18 5.95
C LEU A 38 23.81 10.69 5.07
N ILE A 39 23.18 9.77 4.32
CA ILE A 39 22.14 10.08 3.35
C ILE A 39 20.79 9.59 3.88
N TYR A 40 19.81 10.48 3.89
CA TYR A 40 18.46 10.21 4.37
C TYR A 40 17.43 10.46 3.27
N ARG A 41 16.41 9.60 3.23
CA ARG A 41 15.26 9.68 2.32
C ARG A 41 13.95 9.76 3.09
N LYS A 42 12.96 10.46 2.55
CA LYS A 42 11.58 10.50 2.99
C LYS A 42 10.63 10.40 1.79
N GLU A 43 9.48 9.74 1.94
CA GLU A 43 8.37 9.89 0.99
C GLU A 43 7.59 11.18 1.30
N GLY A 44 7.56 12.09 0.33
CA GLY A 44 6.98 13.42 0.45
C GLY A 44 7.89 14.44 1.14
N PRO A 45 7.59 15.74 0.98
CA PRO A 45 8.35 16.80 1.63
C PRO A 45 8.22 16.74 3.15
N SER A 46 9.20 17.29 3.85
CA SER A 46 9.14 17.46 5.29
C SER A 46 8.83 18.90 5.69
N ASN A 47 8.34 19.08 6.92
CA ASN A 47 8.25 20.39 7.56
C ASN A 47 9.49 20.68 8.44
N PHE A 48 10.53 19.84 8.36
CA PHE A 48 11.71 19.98 9.19
C PHE A 48 12.66 21.01 8.56
N THR A 49 12.96 22.08 9.27
CA THR A 49 13.99 23.04 8.87
C THR A 49 14.98 23.16 10.02
N PRO A 50 16.24 22.73 9.86
CA PRO A 50 17.22 22.76 10.93
C PRO A 50 17.45 24.20 11.41
N GLY A 51 17.37 24.40 12.72
CA GLY A 51 17.87 25.62 13.36
C GLY A 51 19.40 25.72 13.27
N PRO A 52 19.98 26.91 13.57
CA PRO A 52 21.42 27.15 13.46
C PRO A 52 22.29 26.32 14.40
N CYS A 53 21.70 25.64 15.38
CA CYS A 53 22.37 24.75 16.33
C CYS A 53 21.84 23.31 16.29
N GLU A 54 20.90 23.01 15.39
CA GLU A 54 20.30 21.68 15.28
C GLU A 54 21.11 20.83 14.31
N THR A 55 21.78 19.83 14.84
CA THR A 55 22.63 18.92 14.05
C THR A 55 21.91 17.63 13.74
N GLY A 56 22.25 17.02 12.61
CA GLY A 56 21.65 15.77 12.16
C GLY A 56 20.20 15.94 11.69
N ILE A 57 19.49 14.83 11.64
CA ILE A 57 18.08 14.77 11.21
C ILE A 57 17.29 14.02 12.30
N PRO A 58 16.29 14.64 12.94
CA PRO A 58 15.53 14.01 14.01
C PRO A 58 14.63 12.92 13.45
N ALA A 59 14.45 11.81 14.17
CA ALA A 59 13.57 10.72 13.76
C ALA A 59 12.10 11.17 13.55
N SER A 60 11.65 12.17 14.30
CA SER A 60 10.32 12.78 14.17
C SER A 60 10.05 13.42 12.81
N SER A 61 11.10 13.77 12.05
CA SER A 61 10.97 14.28 10.68
C SER A 61 10.49 13.21 9.69
N GLY A 62 10.56 11.93 10.05
CA GLY A 62 10.17 10.79 9.22
C GLY A 62 11.14 10.48 8.08
N PHE A 63 12.34 11.05 8.10
CA PHE A 63 13.45 10.63 7.25
C PHE A 63 14.06 9.32 7.77
N VAL A 64 14.44 8.45 6.84
CA VAL A 64 15.16 7.20 7.13
C VAL A 64 16.52 7.24 6.46
N GLN A 65 17.56 6.74 7.14
CA GLN A 65 18.89 6.63 6.55
C GLN A 65 18.86 5.55 5.47
N VAL A 66 19.29 5.90 4.26
CA VAL A 66 19.34 4.99 3.10
C VAL A 66 20.77 4.63 2.69
N GLY A 67 21.75 5.35 3.21
CA GLY A 67 23.15 5.05 2.94
C GLY A 67 24.12 5.96 3.66
N SER A 68 25.40 5.69 3.45
CA SER A 68 26.51 6.54 3.88
C SER A 68 27.67 6.40 2.91
N VAL A 69 28.40 7.48 2.69
CA VAL A 69 29.62 7.47 1.87
C VAL A 69 30.78 8.12 2.63
N PRO A 70 32.05 7.80 2.31
CA PRO A 70 33.20 8.53 2.86
C PRO A 70 33.07 10.04 2.62
N VAL A 71 33.61 10.87 3.53
CA VAL A 71 33.49 12.34 3.43
C VAL A 71 34.01 12.92 2.11
N GLY A 72 34.97 12.24 1.47
CA GLY A 72 35.56 12.67 0.20
C GLY A 72 34.69 12.39 -1.03
N THR A 73 33.55 11.72 -0.86
CA THR A 73 32.59 11.41 -1.92
C THR A 73 31.51 12.49 -1.99
N ASP A 74 31.08 12.79 -3.21
CA ASP A 74 30.14 13.84 -3.58
C ASP A 74 28.94 13.31 -4.41
N ILE A 75 28.82 11.98 -4.52
CA ILE A 75 27.77 11.30 -5.26
C ILE A 75 27.23 10.09 -4.51
N PHE A 76 25.93 9.85 -4.59
CA PHE A 76 25.29 8.64 -4.08
C PHE A 76 24.16 8.19 -5.01
N ARG A 77 24.09 6.87 -5.27
CA ARG A 77 22.97 6.24 -5.95
C ARG A 77 22.06 5.59 -4.93
N ASP A 78 20.81 6.03 -4.89
CA ASP A 78 19.75 5.33 -4.17
C ASP A 78 18.93 4.48 -5.15
N ASP A 79 19.09 3.17 -5.07
CA ASP A 79 18.31 2.18 -5.80
C ASP A 79 17.49 1.28 -4.86
N ARG A 80 17.29 1.71 -3.59
CA ARG A 80 16.62 0.94 -2.55
C ARG A 80 17.23 -0.45 -2.34
N GLY A 81 18.56 -0.57 -2.40
CA GLY A 81 19.25 -1.85 -2.22
C GLY A 81 18.95 -2.83 -3.36
N GLY A 82 18.87 -2.32 -4.58
CA GLY A 82 18.57 -3.08 -5.79
C GLY A 82 17.09 -3.39 -6.03
N LEU A 83 16.17 -2.92 -5.18
CA LEU A 83 14.72 -3.08 -5.39
C LEU A 83 14.13 -2.05 -6.35
N GLY A 84 14.83 -0.93 -6.55
CA GLY A 84 14.32 0.24 -7.25
C GLY A 84 13.38 1.09 -6.37
N LEU A 85 13.42 2.39 -6.62
CA LEU A 85 12.45 3.35 -6.14
C LEU A 85 11.14 3.18 -6.89
N GLU A 86 10.02 3.25 -6.16
CA GLU A 86 8.69 3.09 -6.74
C GLU A 86 8.30 4.34 -7.54
N ARG A 87 7.63 4.13 -8.67
CA ARG A 87 7.13 5.24 -9.49
C ARG A 87 5.86 5.86 -8.89
N GLY A 88 5.57 7.08 -9.26
CA GLY A 88 4.43 7.85 -8.72
C GLY A 88 4.66 8.37 -7.30
N LYS A 89 5.91 8.28 -6.81
CA LYS A 89 6.33 8.76 -5.50
C LYS A 89 7.17 10.02 -5.64
N ASN A 90 7.12 10.84 -4.59
CA ASN A 90 8.02 11.97 -4.42
C ASN A 90 9.02 11.60 -3.30
N TYR A 91 10.29 11.46 -3.63
CA TYR A 91 11.33 11.11 -2.65
C TYR A 91 12.16 12.35 -2.34
N CYS A 92 12.13 12.77 -1.08
CA CYS A 92 12.91 13.90 -0.61
C CYS A 92 14.15 13.42 0.15
N TYR A 93 15.26 14.13 -0.01
CA TYR A 93 16.55 13.77 0.50
C TYR A 93 17.18 14.91 1.30
N ARG A 94 17.92 14.52 2.33
CA ARG A 94 18.81 15.38 3.11
C ARG A 94 20.07 14.62 3.46
N ILE A 95 21.17 15.34 3.59
CA ILE A 95 22.45 14.78 4.01
C ILE A 95 23.02 15.57 5.19
N TYR A 96 23.83 14.93 6.01
CA TYR A 96 24.69 15.61 6.98
C TYR A 96 26.03 14.88 7.12
N ALA A 97 27.05 15.60 7.56
CA ALA A 97 28.37 15.03 7.83
C ALA A 97 28.44 14.53 9.28
N GLU A 98 29.01 13.35 9.48
CA GLU A 98 29.32 12.80 10.80
C GLU A 98 30.80 13.01 11.13
N PHE A 99 31.08 13.28 12.40
CA PHE A 99 32.41 13.43 12.96
C PHE A 99 32.71 12.24 13.89
N PRO A 100 33.91 11.63 13.81
CA PRO A 100 34.28 10.49 14.63
C PRO A 100 34.54 10.88 16.09
N ARG A 101 34.50 9.87 16.97
CA ARG A 101 34.92 10.00 18.38
C ARG A 101 36.41 10.37 18.46
N PRO A 102 36.88 11.03 19.55
CA PRO A 102 36.19 11.26 20.83
C PRO A 102 35.24 12.47 20.85
N LYS A 103 35.42 13.47 19.99
CA LYS A 103 34.53 14.65 19.95
C LYS A 103 33.15 14.32 19.40
N GLY A 104 33.09 13.47 18.36
CA GLY A 104 31.85 13.01 17.76
C GLY A 104 31.00 14.14 17.16
N GLY A 105 29.79 13.76 16.76
CA GLY A 105 28.71 14.70 16.41
C GLY A 105 28.34 14.69 14.94
N ALA A 106 27.36 15.53 14.62
CA ALA A 106 26.84 15.73 13.28
C ALA A 106 26.95 17.20 12.87
N SER A 107 27.02 17.48 11.57
CA SER A 107 26.77 18.81 11.03
C SER A 107 25.29 19.16 11.08
N ILE A 108 24.96 20.41 10.80
CA ILE A 108 23.60 20.79 10.39
C ILE A 108 23.29 20.06 9.08
N ALA A 109 22.04 19.62 8.91
CA ALA A 109 21.59 18.95 7.69
C ALA A 109 21.47 19.92 6.51
N SER A 110 21.69 19.42 5.30
CA SER A 110 21.52 20.17 4.06
C SER A 110 20.09 20.73 3.91
N ALA A 111 19.95 21.65 2.94
CA ALA A 111 18.64 21.91 2.36
C ALA A 111 18.01 20.61 1.84
N GLU A 112 16.69 20.55 1.85
CA GLU A 112 15.92 19.44 1.30
C GLU A 112 15.84 19.56 -0.22
N VAL A 113 16.01 18.44 -0.90
CA VAL A 113 15.69 18.33 -2.33
C VAL A 113 14.79 17.13 -2.58
N CYS A 114 13.90 17.25 -3.54
CA CYS A 114 12.93 16.21 -3.85
C CYS A 114 13.02 15.78 -5.31
N LEU A 115 12.87 14.48 -5.52
CA LEU A 115 12.74 13.84 -6.81
C LEU A 115 11.33 13.29 -6.97
N ASN A 116 10.59 13.84 -7.93
CA ASN A 116 9.33 13.25 -8.35
C ASN A 116 9.59 12.17 -9.42
N LEU A 117 9.38 10.91 -9.07
CA LEU A 117 9.45 9.81 -10.03
C LEU A 117 8.13 9.70 -10.77
N GLN A 118 8.04 10.35 -11.92
CA GLN A 118 6.81 10.38 -12.71
C GLN A 118 6.42 8.99 -13.24
N GLY A 119 5.15 8.65 -13.10
CA GLY A 119 4.60 7.35 -13.46
C GLY A 119 3.55 6.90 -12.46
N ARG A 120 3.05 5.68 -12.64
CA ARG A 120 2.17 4.99 -11.68
C ARG A 120 2.43 3.50 -11.72
N SER A 121 2.60 2.93 -10.54
CA SER A 121 2.69 1.50 -10.32
C SER A 121 1.36 0.82 -10.66
N ALA A 122 1.39 -0.47 -10.99
CA ALA A 122 0.17 -1.27 -11.06
C ALA A 122 -0.39 -1.40 -9.64
N VAL A 123 -1.64 -1.01 -9.46
CA VAL A 123 -2.32 -1.10 -8.17
C VAL A 123 -3.56 -1.97 -8.29
N LEU A 124 -3.82 -2.76 -7.25
CA LEU A 124 -5.08 -3.48 -7.12
C LEU A 124 -6.22 -2.45 -7.04
N THR A 125 -7.28 -2.71 -7.80
CA THR A 125 -8.49 -1.87 -7.84
C THR A 125 -9.71 -2.64 -7.37
N ASN A 126 -9.64 -3.97 -7.37
CA ASN A 126 -10.76 -4.82 -7.07
C ASN A 126 -10.30 -6.19 -6.55
N VAL A 127 -10.95 -6.64 -5.48
CA VAL A 127 -10.94 -8.03 -4.99
C VAL A 127 -12.39 -8.37 -4.64
N THR A 128 -13.10 -9.04 -5.54
CA THR A 128 -14.55 -9.27 -5.45
C THR A 128 -14.87 -10.74 -5.31
N VAL A 129 -15.65 -11.08 -4.29
CA VAL A 129 -16.16 -12.44 -4.10
C VAL A 129 -17.35 -12.68 -5.03
N ASP A 130 -17.10 -13.34 -6.17
CA ASP A 130 -18.13 -13.67 -7.16
C ASP A 130 -19.05 -14.79 -6.66
N ARG A 131 -18.47 -15.78 -5.97
CA ARG A 131 -19.18 -16.93 -5.41
C ARG A 131 -18.64 -17.28 -4.02
N THR A 132 -19.55 -17.34 -3.05
CA THR A 132 -19.28 -17.82 -1.68
C THR A 132 -19.63 -19.29 -1.58
N ASP A 133 -18.63 -20.14 -1.42
CA ASP A 133 -18.78 -21.61 -1.36
C ASP A 133 -17.57 -22.24 -0.65
N ALA A 134 -17.75 -23.44 -0.09
CA ALA A 134 -16.70 -24.15 0.64
C ALA A 134 -15.64 -24.77 -0.30
N THR A 135 -16.02 -25.16 -1.51
CA THR A 135 -15.13 -25.83 -2.48
C THR A 135 -15.07 -25.09 -3.81
N ASN A 136 -16.15 -24.45 -4.21
CA ASN A 136 -16.32 -23.82 -5.51
C ASN A 136 -16.24 -22.30 -5.42
N GLY A 137 -15.72 -21.70 -4.34
CA GLY A 137 -15.68 -20.24 -4.22
C GLY A 137 -14.88 -19.60 -5.36
N ALA A 138 -15.24 -18.36 -5.68
CA ALA A 138 -14.60 -17.61 -6.77
C ALA A 138 -14.40 -16.14 -6.39
N ILE A 139 -13.23 -15.60 -6.74
CA ILE A 139 -12.86 -14.19 -6.54
C ILE A 139 -12.29 -13.61 -7.84
N THR A 140 -12.87 -12.52 -8.33
CA THR A 140 -12.29 -11.69 -9.39
C THR A 140 -11.36 -10.66 -8.78
N VAL A 141 -10.13 -10.63 -9.26
CA VAL A 141 -9.10 -9.64 -8.90
C VAL A 141 -8.79 -8.78 -10.11
N ARG A 142 -8.70 -7.45 -9.93
CA ARG A 142 -8.36 -6.51 -11.02
C ARG A 142 -7.35 -5.47 -10.59
N TRP A 143 -6.56 -4.99 -11.55
CA TRP A 143 -5.52 -3.98 -11.32
C TRP A 143 -5.42 -2.97 -12.45
N THR A 144 -4.71 -1.86 -12.19
CA THR A 144 -4.41 -0.86 -13.22
C THR A 144 -3.23 -1.28 -14.08
N LYS A 145 -3.24 -0.84 -15.34
CA LYS A 145 -2.04 -0.86 -16.18
C LYS A 145 -1.00 0.14 -15.62
N PRO A 146 0.25 -0.28 -15.37
CA PRO A 146 1.31 0.62 -14.96
C PRO A 146 1.62 1.60 -16.08
N PHE A 147 2.21 2.73 -15.72
CA PHE A 147 2.67 3.73 -16.66
C PHE A 147 3.95 4.36 -16.15
N SER A 148 4.88 4.65 -17.05
CA SER A 148 6.08 5.43 -16.77
C SER A 148 6.31 6.42 -17.89
N GLN A 149 6.94 7.53 -17.54
CA GLN A 149 7.60 8.38 -18.52
C GLN A 149 8.99 7.82 -18.87
N SER A 150 9.75 8.52 -19.70
CA SER A 150 11.10 8.11 -20.11
C SER A 150 12.01 7.84 -18.90
N GLY A 151 12.93 6.89 -19.05
CA GLY A 151 13.91 6.52 -18.03
C GLY A 151 13.66 5.17 -17.36
N PHE A 152 12.42 4.70 -17.27
CA PHE A 152 12.12 3.38 -16.69
C PHE A 152 12.24 2.25 -17.72
N ILE A 153 12.81 1.13 -17.28
CA ILE A 153 12.75 -0.13 -18.05
C ILE A 153 11.30 -0.62 -18.05
N PRO A 154 10.71 -0.92 -19.22
CA PRO A 154 9.35 -1.44 -19.29
C PRO A 154 9.18 -2.72 -18.45
N PRO A 155 8.03 -2.91 -17.80
CA PRO A 155 7.76 -4.14 -17.08
C PRO A 155 7.72 -5.34 -18.03
N VAL A 156 8.12 -6.48 -17.51
CA VAL A 156 8.13 -7.78 -18.20
C VAL A 156 6.80 -8.49 -17.99
N GLY A 157 6.14 -8.32 -16.85
CA GLY A 157 4.87 -8.97 -16.56
C GLY A 157 4.29 -8.69 -15.17
N TYR A 158 3.22 -9.41 -14.86
CA TYR A 158 2.55 -9.44 -13.56
C TYR A 158 2.66 -10.82 -12.93
N ARG A 159 2.72 -10.86 -11.60
CA ARG A 159 2.49 -12.02 -10.75
C ARG A 159 1.46 -11.63 -9.70
N LEU A 160 0.51 -12.52 -9.46
CA LEU A 160 -0.46 -12.38 -8.41
C LEU A 160 -0.24 -13.49 -7.40
N LEU A 161 0.00 -13.11 -6.15
CA LEU A 161 0.09 -14.02 -5.04
C LEU A 161 -1.14 -13.88 -4.15
N ARG A 162 -1.53 -14.98 -3.51
CA ARG A 162 -2.66 -15.08 -2.60
C ARG A 162 -2.22 -15.66 -1.28
N SER A 163 -2.73 -15.10 -0.19
CA SER A 163 -2.56 -15.62 1.18
C SER A 163 -3.93 -15.82 1.83
N VAL A 164 -3.99 -16.76 2.77
CA VAL A 164 -5.16 -17.04 3.61
C VAL A 164 -4.82 -16.62 5.03
N GLY A 165 -5.56 -15.66 5.60
CA GLY A 165 -5.22 -15.11 6.91
C GLY A 165 -3.78 -14.58 6.97
N THR A 166 -2.96 -15.11 7.87
CA THR A 166 -1.54 -14.76 8.04
C THR A 166 -0.57 -15.72 7.33
N ALA A 167 -1.08 -16.69 6.56
CA ALA A 167 -0.25 -17.67 5.89
C ALA A 167 0.66 -17.03 4.83
N ALA A 168 1.75 -17.73 4.51
CA ALA A 168 2.66 -17.33 3.45
C ALA A 168 1.92 -17.23 2.09
N PRO A 169 2.23 -16.23 1.27
CA PRO A 169 1.59 -16.02 -0.02
C PRO A 169 2.04 -17.07 -1.05
N THR A 170 1.09 -17.60 -1.81
CA THR A 170 1.32 -18.55 -2.91
C THR A 170 1.05 -17.88 -4.25
N LEU A 171 1.88 -18.14 -5.27
CA LEU A 171 1.63 -17.68 -6.64
C LEU A 171 0.36 -18.33 -7.20
N VAL A 172 -0.59 -17.53 -7.68
CA VAL A 172 -1.85 -18.01 -8.26
C VAL A 172 -2.01 -17.62 -9.73
N PHE A 173 -1.28 -16.61 -10.19
CA PHE A 173 -1.34 -16.15 -11.57
C PHE A 173 -0.04 -15.45 -11.97
N THR A 174 0.38 -15.63 -13.23
CA THR A 174 1.51 -14.92 -13.82
C THR A 174 1.24 -14.70 -15.30
N THR A 175 1.62 -13.54 -15.82
CA THR A 175 1.46 -13.21 -17.25
C THR A 175 2.53 -12.22 -17.68
N ASN A 176 2.99 -12.32 -18.92
CA ASN A 176 3.83 -11.30 -19.55
C ASN A 176 3.01 -10.34 -20.42
N ASN A 177 1.69 -10.55 -20.51
CA ASN A 177 0.79 -9.65 -21.21
C ASN A 177 0.41 -8.48 -20.29
N LEU A 178 1.00 -7.30 -20.54
CA LEU A 178 0.74 -6.11 -19.75
C LEU A 178 -0.69 -5.55 -19.89
N ASP A 179 -1.43 -6.00 -20.90
CA ASP A 179 -2.85 -5.67 -21.11
C ASP A 179 -3.81 -6.63 -20.38
N GLU A 180 -3.30 -7.69 -19.77
CA GLU A 180 -4.07 -8.57 -18.92
C GLU A 180 -4.17 -7.97 -17.51
N LEU A 181 -5.34 -7.42 -17.19
CA LEU A 181 -5.59 -6.60 -16.00
C LEU A 181 -6.57 -7.23 -14.99
N SER A 182 -6.88 -8.51 -15.18
CA SER A 182 -7.82 -9.23 -14.32
C SER A 182 -7.51 -10.72 -14.26
N PHE A 183 -7.81 -11.33 -13.12
CA PHE A 183 -7.73 -12.77 -12.91
C PHE A 183 -8.96 -13.24 -12.12
N VAL A 184 -9.49 -14.41 -12.44
CA VAL A 184 -10.57 -15.05 -11.68
C VAL A 184 -9.99 -16.26 -10.95
N ASP A 185 -9.90 -16.15 -9.64
CA ASP A 185 -9.43 -17.20 -8.74
C ASP A 185 -10.61 -18.10 -8.37
N THR A 186 -10.52 -19.40 -8.62
CA THR A 186 -11.64 -20.34 -8.47
C THR A 186 -11.23 -21.59 -7.70
N GLY A 187 -12.21 -22.34 -7.21
CA GLY A 187 -11.96 -23.59 -6.46
C GLY A 187 -11.44 -23.35 -5.05
N ILE A 188 -11.83 -22.22 -4.44
CA ILE A 188 -11.31 -21.77 -3.14
C ILE A 188 -12.43 -21.68 -2.10
N ASN A 189 -12.10 -21.91 -0.83
CA ASN A 189 -13.08 -21.83 0.26
C ASN A 189 -13.31 -20.37 0.70
N THR A 190 -14.17 -19.64 -0.01
CA THR A 190 -14.58 -18.27 0.31
C THR A 190 -15.62 -18.22 1.44
N LEU A 191 -16.20 -19.36 1.81
CA LEU A 191 -17.11 -19.47 2.95
C LEU A 191 -16.37 -19.37 4.28
N ALA A 192 -15.23 -20.05 4.42
CA ALA A 192 -14.48 -20.11 5.67
C ALA A 192 -13.33 -19.10 5.75
N ASN A 193 -12.77 -18.68 4.59
CA ASN A 193 -11.55 -17.89 4.56
C ASN A 193 -11.73 -16.48 4.01
N THR A 194 -10.85 -15.59 4.49
CA THR A 194 -10.57 -14.28 3.86
C THR A 194 -9.22 -14.37 3.16
N PHE A 195 -9.13 -13.80 1.97
CA PHE A 195 -7.94 -13.84 1.14
C PHE A 195 -7.29 -12.47 1.05
N THR A 196 -5.96 -12.44 1.07
CA THR A 196 -5.19 -11.23 0.74
C THR A 196 -4.39 -11.50 -0.52
N TYR A 197 -4.56 -10.63 -1.51
CA TYR A 197 -3.84 -10.67 -2.77
C TYR A 197 -2.70 -9.66 -2.75
N ARG A 198 -1.56 -10.07 -3.30
CA ARG A 198 -0.42 -9.20 -3.60
C ARG A 198 -0.15 -9.26 -5.09
N LEU A 199 -0.37 -8.15 -5.76
CA LEU A 199 0.07 -7.93 -7.13
C LEU A 199 1.52 -7.49 -7.10
N GLU A 200 2.33 -8.15 -7.91
CA GLU A 200 3.71 -7.82 -8.19
C GLU A 200 3.77 -7.55 -9.69
N PHE A 201 4.13 -6.34 -10.12
CA PHE A 201 4.58 -6.16 -11.50
C PHE A 201 6.09 -5.99 -11.48
N PHE A 202 6.74 -6.62 -12.44
CA PHE A 202 8.18 -6.80 -12.39
C PHE A 202 8.85 -6.38 -13.69
N SER A 203 10.05 -5.82 -13.58
CA SER A 203 10.89 -5.41 -14.71
C SER A 203 12.32 -5.90 -14.48
N ASN A 204 13.14 -5.90 -15.53
CA ASN A 204 14.57 -6.06 -15.35
C ASN A 204 15.17 -4.77 -14.76
N ALA A 205 16.17 -4.89 -13.89
CA ALA A 205 16.96 -3.78 -13.37
C ALA A 205 17.84 -3.12 -14.43
N VAL A 206 18.32 -3.91 -15.41
CA VAL A 206 19.05 -3.45 -16.60
C VAL A 206 18.54 -4.17 -17.85
N ALA A 207 18.70 -3.56 -19.02
CA ALA A 207 18.35 -4.20 -20.29
C ALA A 207 19.41 -5.26 -20.64
N GLY A 208 19.13 -6.53 -20.30
CA GLY A 208 20.02 -7.64 -20.64
C GLY A 208 19.60 -8.98 -20.02
N PRO A 209 20.08 -10.11 -20.57
CA PRO A 209 19.83 -11.43 -20.01
C PRO A 209 20.47 -11.57 -18.62
N GLY A 210 19.77 -12.21 -17.68
CA GLY A 210 20.27 -12.44 -16.32
C GLY A 210 20.22 -11.23 -15.38
N SER A 211 19.60 -10.11 -15.80
CA SER A 211 19.36 -8.96 -14.92
C SER A 211 18.56 -9.35 -13.68
N ALA A 212 18.91 -8.74 -12.54
CA ALA A 212 18.04 -8.76 -11.36
C ALA A 212 16.63 -8.22 -11.70
N VAL A 213 15.63 -8.71 -10.97
CA VAL A 213 14.22 -8.35 -11.16
C VAL A 213 13.84 -7.28 -10.15
N LEU A 214 13.40 -6.13 -10.64
CA LEU A 214 12.75 -5.10 -9.84
C LEU A 214 11.27 -5.44 -9.71
N THR A 215 10.71 -5.27 -8.52
CA THR A 215 9.31 -5.59 -8.27
C THR A 215 8.65 -4.45 -7.50
N GLU A 216 7.53 -4.00 -8.03
CA GLU A 216 6.67 -3.00 -7.41
C GLU A 216 5.36 -3.69 -7.03
N THR A 217 4.90 -3.47 -5.79
CA THR A 217 3.84 -4.30 -5.18
C THR A 217 2.61 -3.52 -4.78
N SER A 218 1.44 -4.13 -4.90
CA SER A 218 0.17 -3.63 -4.36
C SER A 218 -0.58 -4.76 -3.67
N THR A 219 -1.11 -4.50 -2.47
CA THR A 219 -1.84 -5.50 -1.67
C THR A 219 -3.27 -5.08 -1.42
N ALA A 220 -4.22 -6.02 -1.54
CA ALA A 220 -5.61 -5.80 -1.18
C ALA A 220 -6.25 -7.09 -0.65
N SER A 221 -7.09 -6.99 0.38
CA SER A 221 -7.86 -8.12 0.89
C SER A 221 -9.23 -8.24 0.23
N SER A 222 -9.76 -9.46 0.18
CA SER A 222 -11.18 -9.68 0.00
C SER A 222 -11.94 -9.12 1.20
N VAL A 223 -13.21 -8.80 1.00
CA VAL A 223 -14.09 -8.40 2.10
C VAL A 223 -14.89 -9.61 2.57
N ARG A 224 -14.90 -9.85 3.88
CA ARG A 224 -15.78 -10.82 4.52
C ARG A 224 -16.77 -10.05 5.37
N LEU A 225 -18.07 -10.29 5.14
CA LEU A 225 -19.13 -9.79 6.01
C LEU A 225 -19.55 -10.91 6.96
N GLU A 226 -19.78 -10.53 8.20
CA GLU A 226 -20.23 -11.41 9.27
C GLU A 226 -21.51 -10.84 9.85
N GLY A 227 -22.49 -11.71 10.08
CA GLY A 227 -23.73 -11.36 10.75
C GLY A 227 -23.81 -12.05 12.09
N THR A 228 -24.15 -11.31 13.13
CA THR A 228 -24.39 -11.86 14.47
C THR A 228 -25.78 -11.46 14.93
N ALA A 229 -26.57 -12.43 15.38
CA ALA A 229 -27.86 -12.14 15.99
C ALA A 229 -27.63 -11.38 17.31
N ASP A 230 -28.41 -10.34 17.53
CA ASP A 230 -28.38 -9.62 18.80
C ASP A 230 -29.17 -10.40 19.86
N VAL A 231 -28.44 -11.21 20.63
CA VAL A 231 -29.00 -12.02 21.72
C VAL A 231 -29.35 -11.21 22.96
N SER A 232 -28.93 -9.95 23.05
CA SER A 232 -29.20 -9.09 24.22
C SER A 232 -30.65 -8.62 24.27
N ASN A 233 -31.36 -8.63 23.14
CA ASN A 233 -32.77 -8.30 23.09
C ASN A 233 -33.51 -9.12 22.02
N PRO A 234 -33.85 -10.39 22.33
CA PRO A 234 -34.41 -11.33 21.36
C PRO A 234 -35.78 -10.91 20.81
N SER A 235 -36.48 -9.98 21.46
CA SER A 235 -37.75 -9.42 20.95
C SER A 235 -37.58 -8.43 19.80
N LEU A 236 -36.36 -7.92 19.58
CA LEU A 236 -36.08 -6.89 18.58
C LEU A 236 -35.63 -7.42 17.21
N ASN A 237 -35.50 -8.74 17.01
CA ASN A 237 -35.07 -9.36 15.73
C ASN A 237 -33.95 -8.58 15.02
N ARG A 238 -32.84 -8.33 15.73
CA ARG A 238 -31.73 -7.50 15.25
C ARG A 238 -30.53 -8.35 14.83
N ILE A 239 -29.87 -7.92 13.77
CA ILE A 239 -28.61 -8.49 13.30
C ILE A 239 -27.58 -7.37 13.25
N THR A 240 -26.40 -7.63 13.81
CA THR A 240 -25.23 -6.76 13.64
C THR A 240 -24.38 -7.30 12.50
N LEU A 241 -24.02 -6.41 11.57
CA LEU A 241 -23.21 -6.70 10.40
C LEU A 241 -21.82 -6.09 10.56
N ASN A 242 -20.79 -6.94 10.49
CA ASN A 242 -19.39 -6.56 10.63
C ASN A 242 -18.60 -6.95 9.39
N TRP A 243 -17.78 -6.05 8.85
CA TRP A 243 -16.87 -6.41 7.77
C TRP A 243 -15.58 -5.63 7.82
N THR A 244 -14.50 -6.32 7.48
CA THR A 244 -13.14 -5.77 7.47
C THR A 244 -12.53 -5.89 6.09
N TYR A 245 -11.66 -4.94 5.76
CA TYR A 245 -10.87 -4.96 4.53
C TYR A 245 -9.58 -4.17 4.71
N ALA A 246 -8.54 -4.55 3.99
CA ALA A 246 -7.29 -3.79 3.91
C ALA A 246 -7.00 -3.54 2.43
N VAL A 247 -7.16 -2.31 1.97
CA VAL A 247 -7.12 -1.96 0.54
C VAL A 247 -6.36 -0.64 0.32
N PRO A 248 -5.72 -0.44 -0.84
CA PRO A 248 -4.91 0.76 -1.11
C PRO A 248 -5.75 1.97 -1.53
N TRP A 249 -7.08 1.84 -1.67
CA TRP A 249 -7.99 2.92 -2.04
C TRP A 249 -8.83 3.41 -0.86
N ASN A 250 -9.28 4.66 -0.94
CA ASN A 250 -10.10 5.26 0.12
C ASN A 250 -11.58 4.83 0.00
N ASN A 251 -12.10 4.16 1.03
CA ASN A 251 -13.51 3.76 1.13
C ASN A 251 -14.40 4.79 1.84
N ALA A 252 -13.85 5.79 2.54
CA ALA A 252 -14.62 6.79 3.29
C ALA A 252 -15.42 7.75 2.40
N LEU A 253 -14.95 8.01 1.17
CA LEU A 253 -15.60 8.94 0.25
C LEU A 253 -16.87 8.37 -0.41
N ARG A 254 -17.16 7.08 -0.27
CA ARG A 254 -18.32 6.42 -0.88
C ARG A 254 -18.92 5.39 0.09
N PRO A 255 -20.08 5.69 0.70
CA PRO A 255 -20.75 4.75 1.59
C PRO A 255 -21.00 3.40 0.91
N THR A 256 -20.89 2.34 1.70
CA THR A 256 -21.30 0.98 1.32
C THR A 256 -22.82 0.91 1.41
N THR A 257 -23.48 0.37 0.38
CA THR A 257 -24.92 0.12 0.38
C THR A 257 -25.18 -1.34 0.71
N ILE A 258 -26.10 -1.61 1.63
CA ILE A 258 -26.44 -2.96 2.07
C ILE A 258 -27.80 -3.32 1.49
N TYR A 259 -27.88 -4.51 0.89
CA TYR A 259 -29.06 -5.10 0.31
C TYR A 259 -29.39 -6.43 1.00
N ARG A 260 -30.67 -6.75 1.09
CA ARG A 260 -31.21 -8.02 1.57
C ARG A 260 -32.08 -8.64 0.49
N ARG A 261 -32.10 -9.97 0.42
CA ARG A 261 -33.05 -10.73 -0.37
C ARG A 261 -33.61 -11.88 0.46
N ASP A 262 -34.92 -12.09 0.37
CA ASP A 262 -35.60 -13.24 0.96
C ASP A 262 -35.24 -14.54 0.21
N SER A 263 -35.36 -15.69 0.87
CA SER A 263 -35.02 -16.99 0.27
C SER A 263 -35.98 -17.48 -0.81
N ALA A 264 -37.13 -16.83 -1.01
CA ALA A 264 -38.10 -17.27 -2.00
C ALA A 264 -37.54 -17.14 -3.42
N PRO A 265 -37.78 -18.14 -4.31
CA PRO A 265 -37.41 -18.03 -5.72
C PRO A 265 -37.98 -16.75 -6.34
N GLY A 266 -37.13 -15.97 -7.02
CA GLY A 266 -37.54 -14.72 -7.68
C GLY A 266 -37.57 -13.48 -6.78
N SER A 267 -37.28 -13.57 -5.47
CA SER A 267 -37.18 -12.39 -4.60
C SER A 267 -36.13 -11.40 -5.09
N GLN A 268 -36.45 -10.11 -5.06
CA GLN A 268 -35.54 -9.03 -5.44
C GLN A 268 -34.67 -8.59 -4.25
N PHE A 269 -33.52 -7.99 -4.55
CA PHE A 269 -32.69 -7.34 -3.54
C PHE A 269 -33.32 -5.99 -3.14
N VAL A 270 -33.58 -5.82 -1.85
CA VAL A 270 -34.08 -4.58 -1.25
C VAL A 270 -32.95 -3.91 -0.48
N GLN A 271 -32.74 -2.62 -0.70
CA GLN A 271 -31.76 -1.85 0.08
C GLN A 271 -32.25 -1.72 1.53
N VAL A 272 -31.37 -2.02 2.48
CA VAL A 272 -31.69 -2.01 3.92
C VAL A 272 -30.88 -1.00 4.72
N GLY A 273 -29.87 -0.38 4.11
CA GLY A 273 -29.10 0.68 4.75
C GLY A 273 -27.85 1.07 3.99
N THR A 274 -27.12 2.03 4.55
CA THR A 274 -25.79 2.42 4.11
C THR A 274 -24.84 2.51 5.31
N ALA A 275 -23.56 2.32 5.06
CA ALA A 275 -22.52 2.43 6.07
C ALA A 275 -21.29 3.12 5.49
N THR A 276 -20.83 4.18 6.15
CA THR A 276 -19.59 4.85 5.77
C THR A 276 -18.41 4.03 6.28
N GLY A 277 -17.50 3.68 5.36
CA GLY A 277 -16.30 2.93 5.69
C GLY A 277 -15.11 3.80 6.08
N THR A 278 -14.07 3.17 6.59
CA THR A 278 -12.73 3.76 6.77
C THR A 278 -11.76 3.14 5.76
N ALA A 279 -10.45 3.34 5.89
CA ALA A 279 -9.47 2.61 5.08
C ALA A 279 -9.38 1.11 5.45
N THR A 280 -9.76 0.73 6.68
CA THR A 280 -9.50 -0.60 7.27
C THR A 280 -10.76 -1.41 7.59
N GLY A 281 -11.96 -0.86 7.43
CA GLY A 281 -13.21 -1.57 7.68
C GLY A 281 -14.42 -0.67 7.92
N ALA A 282 -15.56 -1.30 8.18
CA ALA A 282 -16.77 -0.61 8.60
C ALA A 282 -17.66 -1.50 9.49
N HIS A 283 -18.51 -0.88 10.28
CA HIS A 283 -19.47 -1.55 11.15
C HIS A 283 -20.86 -0.97 10.90
N LEU A 284 -21.88 -1.81 10.74
CA LEU A 284 -23.27 -1.38 10.69
C LEU A 284 -24.14 -2.29 11.53
N SER A 285 -24.98 -1.68 12.36
CA SER A 285 -26.05 -2.41 13.02
C SER A 285 -27.39 -2.02 12.43
N ILE A 286 -28.15 -3.02 11.96
CA ILE A 286 -29.45 -2.81 11.31
C ILE A 286 -30.54 -3.14 12.31
N ARG A 287 -31.34 -2.13 12.68
CA ARG A 287 -32.50 -2.29 13.55
C ARG A 287 -33.69 -2.77 12.71
N ALA A 288 -34.18 -3.96 13.01
CA ALA A 288 -35.46 -4.54 12.63
C ALA A 288 -36.15 -3.92 11.38
N LEU A 289 -35.88 -4.49 10.19
CA LEU A 289 -37.02 -4.84 9.37
C LEU A 289 -37.82 -5.88 10.18
N ARG A 290 -39.15 -5.92 10.07
CA ARG A 290 -39.93 -7.06 10.59
C ARG A 290 -39.41 -8.33 9.88
N LEU A 291 -38.34 -8.89 10.39
CA LEU A 291 -37.82 -10.16 9.98
C LEU A 291 -38.85 -11.13 10.55
N SER A 292 -39.66 -11.73 9.69
CA SER A 292 -40.09 -13.11 9.96
C SER A 292 -38.83 -13.83 10.44
N PRO A 293 -38.87 -14.53 11.60
CA PRO A 293 -37.69 -15.08 12.22
C PRO A 293 -36.83 -15.71 11.15
N CYS A 294 -35.58 -15.26 11.06
CA CYS A 294 -34.62 -15.77 10.11
C CYS A 294 -34.39 -17.22 10.52
N ALA A 295 -35.29 -18.11 10.11
CA ALA A 295 -35.12 -19.53 10.29
C ALA A 295 -33.80 -19.85 9.60
N LYS A 296 -32.97 -20.63 10.29
CA LYS A 296 -31.69 -21.15 9.83
C LYS A 296 -31.73 -21.33 8.30
N ASP A 297 -30.82 -20.64 7.61
CA ASP A 297 -30.62 -20.74 6.16
C ASP A 297 -31.55 -19.97 5.20
N ARG A 298 -32.30 -18.94 5.65
CA ARG A 298 -33.36 -18.29 4.83
C ARG A 298 -33.18 -16.82 4.39
N CYS A 299 -32.01 -16.19 4.53
CA CYS A 299 -31.80 -14.82 4.00
C CYS A 299 -30.40 -14.63 3.40
N THR A 300 -30.32 -13.88 2.30
CA THR A 300 -29.07 -13.45 1.66
C THR A 300 -28.87 -11.96 1.93
N VAL A 301 -27.72 -11.57 2.48
CA VAL A 301 -27.30 -10.17 2.59
C VAL A 301 -26.16 -9.92 1.61
N ILE A 302 -26.24 -8.82 0.85
CA ILE A 302 -25.21 -8.40 -0.09
C ILE A 302 -24.81 -6.97 0.22
N MET A 303 -23.51 -6.70 0.18
CA MET A 303 -23.00 -5.34 0.19
C MET A 303 -22.56 -4.94 -1.21
N TRP A 304 -22.84 -3.69 -1.57
CA TRP A 304 -22.47 -3.12 -2.84
C TRP A 304 -21.84 -1.74 -2.67
N ARG A 305 -20.86 -1.44 -3.51
CA ARG A 305 -20.22 -0.12 -3.58
C ARG A 305 -20.24 0.41 -5.01
N GLN A 306 -20.52 1.71 -5.15
CA GLN A 306 -20.68 2.39 -6.45
C GLN A 306 -19.40 2.71 -7.24
N THR A 307 -18.24 2.14 -6.92
CA THR A 307 -17.08 2.19 -7.84
C THR A 307 -16.41 0.84 -7.93
N ALA A 308 -16.41 0.31 -9.17
CA ALA A 308 -15.94 -1.00 -9.58
C ALA A 308 -16.38 -2.15 -8.65
N ARG A 309 -17.69 -2.43 -8.67
CA ARG A 309 -18.33 -3.74 -8.47
C ARG A 309 -17.61 -4.72 -7.54
N THR A 310 -17.59 -4.43 -6.23
CA THR A 310 -17.50 -5.48 -5.22
C THR A 310 -18.94 -5.84 -4.84
N ALA A 311 -19.44 -6.96 -5.36
CA ALA A 311 -20.63 -7.61 -4.81
C ALA A 311 -20.12 -8.67 -3.85
N ILE A 312 -20.39 -8.55 -2.55
CA ILE A 312 -20.09 -9.61 -1.58
C ILE A 312 -21.38 -10.36 -1.38
N ARG A 313 -21.50 -11.55 -1.98
CA ARG A 313 -22.69 -12.39 -1.85
C ARG A 313 -22.55 -13.28 -0.62
N ILE A 314 -23.31 -13.05 0.43
CA ILE A 314 -23.33 -13.94 1.60
C ILE A 314 -24.55 -14.83 1.61
N TYR A 315 -24.28 -16.12 1.71
CA TYR A 315 -25.21 -17.18 2.07
C TYR A 315 -24.94 -17.60 3.52
N PRO A 316 -25.94 -18.21 4.18
CA PRO A 316 -26.64 -17.71 5.35
C PRO A 316 -25.79 -17.43 6.60
N ILE A 317 -26.29 -16.47 7.39
CA ILE A 317 -25.91 -16.30 8.79
C ILE A 317 -26.48 -17.52 9.54
N HIS A 318 -25.60 -18.38 10.06
CA HIS A 318 -26.02 -19.38 11.03
C HIS A 318 -26.26 -18.66 12.37
N CYS A 319 -27.53 -18.42 12.67
CA CYS A 319 -27.98 -18.20 14.04
C CYS A 319 -28.07 -19.56 14.76
#